data_AF-A0A9D1ASU0-F1
#
_entry.id   AF-A0A9D1ASU0-F1
#
_cell.length_a   1.000
_cell.length_b   1.000
_cell.length_c   1.000
_cell.angle_alpha   90.00
_cell.angle_beta   90.00
_cell.angle_gamma   90.00
#
_symmetry.space_group_name_H-M   'P 1'
#
loop_
_entity.id
_entity.type
_entity.pdbx_description
1 polymer ?
#
loop_
_entity_poly.entity_id
_entity_poly.type
_entity_poly.pdbx_seq_one_letter_code
_entity_poly.pdbx_strand_id
1 'polypeptide(L)'
;MGAQLGASGTMSDINMTPLIDIVLVVLIIMMVNIPIQIEEMGLKLPSSKAPIQENRTDVEQLLIAVYDDGKIALNRRAMTKEKMFYELQRRLRSSEKKNVFVDAHVDVEYGTVVDMVDLAREAGAAKVGLAKLKDGGPLPVNSVDEGGMPRGIFFGSPTVATAGGNIDEVKADAALQKIKGRINACYVQRLGARPGLSGKYMVYVAVGPQGELLEPPEIQADTMNDLDLRDCIKAVLPELRYEPLGPQMTAGIRYSILFSPG
;
A
#
# COMPACT_ATOMS: atom_id res chain seq x y z
N MET A 1 -37.52 102.96 -17.52
CA MET A 1 -37.45 102.54 -18.95
C MET A 1 -35.98 102.61 -19.34
N GLY A 2 -35.30 101.59 -19.85
CA GLY A 2 -35.74 100.29 -20.33
C GLY A 2 -34.62 99.26 -20.17
N ALA A 3 -35.05 98.00 -20.13
CA ALA A 3 -34.19 96.82 -20.18
C ALA A 3 -33.66 96.61 -21.60
N GLN A 4 -32.42 96.16 -21.73
CA GLN A 4 -31.97 95.44 -22.91
C GLN A 4 -31.50 94.06 -22.45
N LEU A 5 -32.38 93.07 -22.63
CA LEU A 5 -32.08 91.66 -22.48
C LEU A 5 -31.40 91.18 -23.78
N GLY A 6 -30.15 90.76 -23.67
CA GLY A 6 -29.46 89.98 -24.69
C GLY A 6 -29.18 88.60 -24.11
N ALA A 7 -30.10 87.67 -24.30
CA ALA A 7 -29.84 86.25 -24.09
C ALA A 7 -28.94 85.76 -25.24
N SER A 8 -27.75 85.28 -24.92
CA SER A 8 -26.99 84.43 -25.82
C SER A 8 -26.52 83.22 -25.01
N GLY A 9 -26.98 82.05 -25.43
CA GLY A 9 -26.78 80.79 -24.75
C GLY A 9 -25.31 80.46 -24.60
N THR A 10 -24.90 80.16 -23.38
CA THR A 10 -23.63 79.47 -23.11
C THR A 10 -23.89 77.99 -23.35
N MET A 11 -23.50 77.48 -24.52
CA MET A 11 -23.29 76.04 -24.65
C MET A 11 -22.08 75.70 -23.77
N SER A 12 -22.36 75.16 -22.58
CA SER A 12 -21.33 74.68 -21.68
C SER A 12 -20.74 73.40 -22.28
N ASP A 13 -19.54 73.52 -22.84
CA ASP A 13 -18.74 72.37 -23.24
C ASP A 13 -18.50 71.51 -21.98
N ILE A 14 -19.01 70.28 -21.96
CA ILE A 14 -18.80 69.40 -20.81
C ILE A 14 -17.32 69.02 -20.84
N ASN A 15 -16.57 69.49 -19.86
CA ASN A 15 -15.18 69.08 -19.68
C ASN A 15 -15.16 67.55 -19.50
N MET A 16 -14.74 66.84 -20.56
CA MET A 16 -14.63 65.38 -20.57
C MET A 16 -13.42 64.90 -19.75
N THR A 17 -12.43 65.77 -19.50
CA THR A 17 -11.22 65.48 -18.74
C THR A 17 -11.49 64.98 -17.31
N PRO A 18 -12.34 65.61 -16.47
CA PRO A 18 -12.68 65.07 -15.16
C PRO A 18 -13.58 63.81 -15.23
N LEU A 19 -14.38 63.65 -16.29
CA LEU A 19 -15.21 62.44 -16.46
C LEU A 19 -14.36 61.20 -16.76
N ILE A 20 -13.33 61.35 -17.58
CA ILE A 20 -12.41 60.25 -17.92
C ILE A 20 -11.62 59.82 -16.68
N ASP A 21 -11.22 60.75 -15.81
CA ASP A 21 -10.50 60.45 -14.57
C ASP A 21 -11.35 59.60 -13.60
N ILE A 22 -12.64 59.97 -13.45
CA ILE A 22 -13.58 59.21 -12.62
C ILE A 22 -13.79 57.78 -13.18
N VAL A 23 -13.93 57.64 -14.50
CA VAL A 23 -14.10 56.32 -15.13
C VAL A 23 -12.83 55.46 -14.99
N LEU A 24 -11.64 56.06 -15.12
CA LEU A 24 -10.37 55.36 -14.96
C LEU A 24 -10.18 54.85 -13.51
N VAL A 25 -10.52 55.66 -12.51
CA VAL A 25 -10.47 55.27 -11.09
C VAL A 25 -11.40 54.08 -10.82
N VAL A 26 -12.61 54.07 -11.39
CA VAL A 26 -13.55 52.94 -11.23
C VAL A 26 -13.01 51.65 -11.85
N LEU A 27 -12.33 51.73 -13.00
CA LEU A 27 -11.70 50.57 -13.65
C LEU A 27 -10.56 49.99 -12.79
N ILE A 28 -9.73 50.85 -12.20
CA ILE A 28 -8.63 50.41 -11.31
C ILE A 28 -9.20 49.72 -10.07
N ILE A 29 -10.26 50.27 -9.47
CA ILE A 29 -10.91 49.67 -8.31
C ILE A 29 -11.48 48.28 -8.65
N MET A 30 -12.11 48.09 -9.81
CA MET A 30 -12.60 46.76 -10.21
C MET A 30 -11.48 45.76 -10.47
N MET A 31 -10.36 46.19 -11.05
CA MET A 31 -9.21 45.31 -11.30
C MET A 31 -8.54 44.86 -10.00
N VAL A 32 -8.50 45.71 -8.97
CA VAL A 32 -7.90 45.40 -7.66
C VAL A 32 -8.82 44.58 -6.77
N ASN A 33 -10.14 44.75 -6.90
CA ASN A 33 -11.13 44.11 -6.03
C ASN A 33 -11.41 42.63 -6.33
N ILE A 34 -10.71 42.00 -7.29
CA ILE A 34 -10.74 40.54 -7.43
C ILE A 34 -9.59 39.98 -6.57
N PRO A 35 -9.83 39.58 -5.30
CA PRO A 35 -8.85 38.79 -4.59
C PRO A 35 -8.72 37.47 -5.36
N ILE A 36 -7.52 37.19 -5.86
CA ILE A 36 -7.21 35.87 -6.39
C ILE A 36 -7.24 34.94 -5.17
N GLN A 37 -8.41 34.36 -4.90
CA GLN A 37 -8.56 33.27 -3.94
C GLN A 37 -7.98 32.02 -4.59
N ILE A 38 -6.65 31.92 -4.49
CA ILE A 38 -5.98 30.65 -4.71
C ILE A 38 -6.29 29.84 -3.45
N GLU A 39 -7.24 28.91 -3.55
CA GLU A 39 -7.38 27.88 -2.53
C GLU A 39 -6.11 27.03 -2.56
N GLU A 40 -5.14 27.43 -1.74
CA GLU A 40 -3.99 26.61 -1.46
C GLU A 40 -4.49 25.44 -0.61
N MET A 41 -4.95 24.37 -1.27
CA MET A 41 -4.97 23.05 -0.66
C MET A 41 -3.54 22.81 -0.19
N GLY A 42 -3.31 23.06 1.10
CA GLY A 42 -2.02 22.93 1.78
C GLY A 42 -1.56 21.48 1.84
N LEU A 43 -1.29 20.90 0.68
CA LEU A 43 -0.58 19.66 0.51
C LEU A 43 0.89 19.98 0.79
N LYS A 44 1.25 19.91 2.07
CA LYS A 44 2.65 19.73 2.46
C LYS A 44 3.09 18.37 1.94
N LEU A 45 3.51 18.30 0.67
CA LEU A 45 4.28 17.17 0.17
C LEU A 45 5.64 17.22 0.87
N PRO A 46 5.99 16.26 1.74
CA PRO A 46 7.34 16.17 2.24
C PRO A 46 8.26 15.91 1.04
N SER A 47 9.29 16.76 0.89
CA SER A 47 10.28 16.66 -0.17
C SER A 47 10.77 15.21 -0.30
N SER A 48 10.65 14.66 -1.51
CA SER A 48 11.02 13.31 -1.90
C SER A 48 12.50 13.04 -1.64
N LYS A 49 12.85 12.68 -0.39
CA LYS A 49 14.15 12.16 0.08
C LYS A 49 14.09 11.87 1.59
N ALA A 50 13.00 11.29 2.09
CA ALA A 50 13.06 10.63 3.39
C ALA A 50 13.26 9.13 3.13
N PRO A 51 14.34 8.50 3.64
CA PRO A 51 14.38 7.05 3.72
C PRO A 51 13.15 6.62 4.50
N ILE A 52 12.52 5.54 4.05
CA ILE A 52 11.45 4.86 4.78
C ILE A 52 12.08 4.45 6.11
N GLN A 53 11.97 5.30 7.14
CA GLN A 53 12.19 4.85 8.49
C GLN A 53 11.02 3.93 8.77
N GLU A 54 11.32 2.64 8.89
CA GLU A 54 10.52 1.67 9.63
C GLU A 54 10.41 2.11 11.09
N ASN A 55 9.84 3.29 11.34
CA ASN A 55 9.40 3.64 12.67
C ASN A 55 8.13 2.84 12.90
N ARG A 56 8.36 1.70 13.55
CA ARG A 56 7.43 0.97 14.42
C ARG A 56 6.90 1.91 15.49
N THR A 57 6.18 2.96 15.10
CA THR A 57 5.34 3.71 16.02
C THR A 57 3.99 3.04 15.97
N ASP A 58 3.69 2.37 17.07
CA ASP A 58 2.52 1.58 17.43
C ASP A 58 1.22 2.42 17.49
N VAL A 59 1.05 3.32 16.52
CA VAL A 59 -0.17 4.06 16.26
C VAL A 59 -0.60 3.58 14.89
N GLU A 60 -1.69 2.81 14.83
CA GLU A 60 -2.28 2.35 13.56
C GLU A 60 -2.57 3.57 12.66
N GLN A 61 -1.61 3.93 11.81
CA GLN A 61 -1.81 4.95 10.80
C GLN A 61 -2.78 4.39 9.76
N LEU A 62 -3.78 5.18 9.38
CA LEU A 62 -4.76 4.77 8.37
C LEU A 62 -4.20 5.10 6.99
N LEU A 63 -3.86 4.08 6.22
CA LEU A 63 -3.33 4.18 4.87
C LEU A 63 -4.38 3.70 3.86
N ILE A 64 -4.82 4.60 3.00
CA ILE A 64 -5.66 4.31 1.84
C ILE A 64 -4.72 4.15 0.64
N ALA A 65 -4.70 2.98 0.01
CA ALA A 65 -3.96 2.72 -1.21
C ALA A 65 -4.92 2.67 -2.41
N VAL A 66 -4.58 3.37 -3.49
CA VAL A 66 -5.32 3.37 -4.76
C VAL A 66 -4.40 2.80 -5.84
N TYR A 67 -4.82 1.68 -6.41
CA TYR A 67 -4.08 0.95 -7.43
C TYR A 67 -4.48 1.41 -8.85
N ASP A 68 -3.64 1.09 -9.83
CA ASP A 68 -3.82 1.37 -11.26
C ASP A 68 -5.10 0.76 -11.84
N ASP A 69 -5.50 -0.41 -11.33
CA ASP A 69 -6.74 -1.09 -11.68
C ASP A 69 -8.00 -0.47 -11.03
N GLY A 70 -7.86 0.67 -10.35
CA GLY A 70 -8.94 1.36 -9.66
C GLY A 70 -9.37 0.68 -8.35
N LYS A 71 -8.68 -0.39 -7.92
CA LYS A 71 -8.95 -0.98 -6.60
C LYS A 71 -8.46 -0.05 -5.51
N ILE A 72 -9.20 -0.06 -4.41
CA ILE A 72 -8.88 0.71 -3.23
C ILE A 72 -8.69 -0.24 -2.04
N ALA A 73 -7.72 0.08 -1.19
CA ALA A 73 -7.43 -0.71 0.00
C ALA A 73 -7.17 0.17 1.21
N LEU A 74 -7.62 -0.28 2.38
CA LEU A 74 -7.31 0.35 3.66
C LEU A 74 -6.35 -0.55 4.43
N ASN A 75 -5.19 -0.03 4.83
CA ASN A 75 -4.13 -0.79 5.52
C ASN A 75 -3.85 -2.13 4.84
N ARG A 76 -3.70 -2.07 3.52
CA ARG A 76 -3.49 -3.21 2.61
C ARG A 76 -4.69 -4.15 2.45
N ARG A 77 -5.87 -3.88 2.99
CA ARG A 77 -7.09 -4.70 2.77
C ARG A 77 -7.96 -4.06 1.69
N ALA A 78 -8.14 -4.71 0.54
CA ALA A 78 -9.03 -4.17 -0.50
C ALA A 78 -10.49 -4.20 -0.05
N MET A 79 -11.22 -3.12 -0.29
CA MET A 79 -12.61 -2.99 0.12
C MET A 79 -13.34 -2.03 -0.81
N THR A 80 -14.66 -2.08 -0.83
CA THR A 80 -15.46 -1.12 -1.60
C THR A 80 -15.46 0.26 -0.93
N LYS A 81 -15.73 1.32 -1.70
CA LYS A 81 -15.75 2.72 -1.25
C LYS A 81 -16.66 2.91 -0.03
N GLU A 82 -17.84 2.28 -0.07
CA GLU A 82 -18.82 2.28 1.02
C GLU A 82 -18.27 1.63 2.30
N LYS A 83 -17.70 0.43 2.20
CA LYS A 83 -17.13 -0.29 3.36
C LYS A 83 -15.93 0.47 3.93
N MET A 84 -15.13 1.09 3.08
CA MET A 84 -14.00 1.91 3.48
C MET A 84 -14.46 3.10 4.31
N PHE A 85 -15.52 3.79 3.91
CA PHE A 85 -16.08 4.90 4.65
C PHE A 85 -16.48 4.51 6.08
N TYR A 86 -17.24 3.41 6.24
CA TYR A 86 -17.65 2.93 7.56
C TYR A 86 -16.47 2.47 8.43
N GLU A 87 -15.48 1.77 7.87
CA GLU A 87 -14.29 1.34 8.60
C GLU A 87 -13.41 2.53 8.99
N LEU A 88 -13.22 3.51 8.11
CA LEU A 88 -12.51 4.75 8.42
C LEU A 88 -13.21 5.49 9.54
N GLN A 89 -14.52 5.68 9.47
CA GLN A 89 -15.28 6.37 10.50
C GLN A 89 -15.15 5.66 11.86
N ARG A 90 -15.21 4.32 11.88
CA ARG A 90 -15.03 3.52 13.10
C ARG A 90 -13.65 3.70 13.70
N ARG A 91 -12.58 3.61 12.89
CA ARG A 91 -11.19 3.69 13.35
C ARG A 91 -10.77 5.11 13.71
N LEU A 92 -11.28 6.11 13.00
CA LEU A 92 -11.06 7.53 13.30
C LEU A 92 -11.77 8.00 14.58
N ARG A 93 -12.84 7.31 14.99
CA ARG A 93 -13.48 7.53 16.29
C ARG A 93 -12.65 6.98 17.45
N SER A 94 -11.94 5.87 17.26
CA SER A 94 -11.10 5.26 18.30
C SER A 94 -9.69 5.83 18.38
N SER A 95 -9.22 6.53 17.35
CA SER A 95 -7.86 7.09 17.29
C SER A 95 -7.81 8.53 17.82
N GLU A 96 -6.89 8.80 18.74
CA GLU A 96 -6.55 10.17 19.19
C GLU A 96 -5.96 11.02 18.04
N LYS A 97 -5.24 10.36 17.12
CA LYS A 97 -4.58 11.01 15.98
C LYS A 97 -5.31 10.63 14.69
N LYS A 98 -6.19 11.53 14.23
CA LYS A 98 -7.00 11.37 13.02
C LYS A 98 -6.22 11.65 11.74
N ASN A 99 -5.06 11.04 11.58
CA ASN A 99 -4.20 11.18 10.41
C ASN A 99 -4.50 10.04 9.44
N VAL A 100 -4.81 10.39 8.19
CA VAL A 100 -5.01 9.45 7.09
C VAL A 100 -3.98 9.74 6.01
N PHE A 101 -3.38 8.71 5.43
CA PHE A 101 -2.50 8.81 4.29
C PHE A 101 -3.18 8.21 3.06
N VAL A 102 -3.14 8.89 1.93
CA VAL A 102 -3.63 8.40 0.64
C VAL A 102 -2.40 8.18 -0.24
N ASP A 103 -2.18 6.93 -0.61
CA ASP A 103 -1.09 6.47 -1.45
C ASP A 103 -1.69 6.03 -2.79
N ALA A 104 -1.30 6.68 -3.88
CA ALA A 104 -1.88 6.42 -5.20
C ALA A 104 -0.79 5.98 -6.19
N HIS A 105 -1.16 5.07 -7.09
CA HIS A 105 -0.33 4.71 -8.24
C HIS A 105 -0.19 5.91 -9.19
N VAL A 106 0.91 5.93 -9.96
CA VAL A 106 1.24 7.04 -10.87
C VAL A 106 0.22 7.21 -11.99
N ASP A 107 -0.37 6.10 -12.41
CA ASP A 107 -1.31 6.03 -13.53
C ASP A 107 -2.77 6.26 -13.12
N VAL A 108 -3.04 6.49 -11.83
CA VAL A 108 -4.40 6.76 -11.34
C VAL A 108 -4.82 8.17 -11.72
N GLU A 109 -6.05 8.31 -12.20
CA GLU A 109 -6.62 9.60 -12.54
C GLU A 109 -6.68 10.51 -11.29
N TYR A 110 -6.23 11.74 -11.44
CA TYR A 110 -6.15 12.70 -10.34
C TYR A 110 -7.51 12.89 -9.64
N GLY A 111 -8.62 12.86 -10.39
CA GLY A 111 -9.97 12.92 -9.84
C GLY A 111 -10.27 11.80 -8.84
N THR A 112 -9.82 10.58 -9.11
CA THR A 112 -9.99 9.45 -8.18
C THR A 112 -9.22 9.65 -6.88
N VAL A 113 -8.04 10.29 -6.93
CA VAL A 113 -7.27 10.60 -5.72
C VAL A 113 -7.99 11.66 -4.87
N VAL A 114 -8.54 12.70 -5.51
CA VAL A 114 -9.32 13.74 -4.83
C VAL A 114 -10.56 13.14 -4.16
N ASP A 115 -11.29 12.28 -4.86
CA ASP A 115 -12.44 11.53 -4.33
C ASP A 115 -12.11 10.77 -3.04
N MET A 116 -10.92 10.17 -2.96
CA MET A 116 -10.47 9.42 -1.78
C MET A 116 -10.05 10.33 -0.63
N VAL A 117 -9.47 11.49 -0.95
CA VAL A 117 -9.16 12.54 0.04
C VAL A 117 -10.45 13.08 0.65
N ASP A 118 -11.47 13.33 -0.17
CA ASP A 118 -12.77 13.83 0.27
C ASP A 118 -13.48 12.80 1.15
N LEU A 119 -13.49 11.54 0.72
CA LEU A 119 -14.02 10.43 1.52
C LEU A 119 -13.34 10.32 2.89
N ALA A 120 -12.02 10.47 2.95
CA ALA A 120 -11.28 10.44 4.21
C ALA A 120 -11.65 11.62 5.12
N ARG A 121 -11.84 12.81 4.55
CA ARG A 121 -12.28 14.00 5.28
C ARG A 121 -13.69 13.84 5.83
N GLU A 122 -14.63 13.35 5.02
CA GLU A 122 -16.01 13.08 5.43
C GLU A 122 -16.07 12.01 6.54
N ALA A 123 -15.20 11.00 6.49
CA ALA A 123 -15.08 9.99 7.53
C ALA A 123 -14.52 10.54 8.87
N GLY A 124 -14.02 11.78 8.88
CA GLY A 124 -13.59 12.51 10.07
C GLY A 124 -12.07 12.67 10.21
N ALA A 125 -11.29 12.54 9.13
CA ALA A 125 -9.84 12.75 9.17
C ALA A 125 -9.50 14.22 9.46
N ALA A 126 -8.59 14.46 10.41
CA ALA A 126 -8.10 15.81 10.75
C ALA A 126 -6.92 16.23 9.87
N LYS A 127 -6.09 15.28 9.43
CA LYS A 127 -4.98 15.53 8.51
C LYS A 127 -4.95 14.42 7.46
N VAL A 128 -4.85 14.82 6.20
CA VAL A 128 -4.68 13.90 5.07
C VAL A 128 -3.30 14.14 4.46
N GLY A 129 -2.46 13.11 4.44
CA GLY A 129 -1.17 13.11 3.77
C GLY A 129 -1.25 12.39 2.43
N LEU A 130 -0.59 12.91 1.40
CA LEU A 130 -0.45 12.20 0.13
C LEU A 130 0.92 11.52 0.05
N ALA A 131 0.93 10.28 -0.42
CA ALA A 131 2.11 9.51 -0.73
C ALA A 131 2.05 9.01 -2.18
N LYS A 132 3.23 8.75 -2.75
CA LYS A 132 3.37 8.13 -4.07
C LYS A 132 3.67 6.66 -3.88
N LEU A 133 2.83 5.80 -4.46
CA LEU A 133 3.07 4.37 -4.47
C LEU A 133 4.24 4.14 -5.43
N LYS A 134 5.36 3.59 -4.94
CA LYS A 134 6.47 3.20 -5.81
C LYS A 134 5.99 2.10 -6.76
N ASP A 135 6.43 2.15 -8.02
CA ASP A 135 6.19 1.10 -9.01
C ASP A 135 6.60 -0.25 -8.40
N GLY A 136 5.64 -1.16 -8.21
CA GLY A 136 5.83 -2.43 -7.47
C GLY A 136 5.45 -2.40 -5.98
N GLY A 137 4.65 -1.44 -5.53
CA GLY A 137 4.11 -1.39 -4.17
C GLY A 137 3.33 -2.66 -3.79
N PRO A 138 3.21 -2.98 -2.48
CA PRO A 138 2.52 -4.19 -2.05
C PRO A 138 1.09 -4.21 -2.58
N LEU A 139 0.76 -5.23 -3.37
CA LEU A 139 -0.59 -5.48 -3.87
C LEU A 139 -1.58 -5.53 -2.69
N PRO A 140 -2.84 -5.13 -2.91
CA PRO A 140 -3.82 -5.20 -1.85
C PRO A 140 -4.00 -6.66 -1.46
N VAL A 141 -3.96 -6.95 -0.16
CA VAL A 141 -4.12 -8.29 0.43
C VAL A 141 -5.46 -8.93 0.03
N ASN A 142 -6.39 -8.15 -0.53
CA ASN A 142 -7.66 -8.66 -1.06
C ASN A 142 -7.74 -8.68 -2.60
N SER A 143 -6.64 -8.85 -3.34
CA SER A 143 -6.74 -9.59 -4.62
C SER A 143 -7.00 -11.07 -4.30
N VAL A 144 -8.20 -11.30 -3.75
CA VAL A 144 -8.76 -12.60 -3.36
C VAL A 144 -9.84 -12.85 -4.39
N ASP A 145 -9.53 -13.69 -5.37
CA ASP A 145 -10.58 -14.40 -6.11
C ASP A 145 -11.29 -15.35 -5.12
N GLU A 146 -12.55 -15.68 -5.40
CA GLU A 146 -13.62 -16.19 -4.50
C GLU A 146 -13.31 -17.42 -3.60
N GLY A 147 -12.31 -17.37 -2.72
CA GLY A 147 -11.93 -18.50 -1.87
C GLY A 147 -11.02 -18.21 -0.67
N GLY A 148 -10.63 -16.96 -0.43
CA GLY A 148 -9.99 -16.57 0.84
C GLY A 148 -8.58 -17.12 1.10
N MET A 149 -7.83 -17.55 0.08
CA MET A 149 -6.39 -17.82 0.21
C MET A 149 -5.60 -16.93 -0.76
N PRO A 150 -4.50 -16.30 -0.34
CA PRO A 150 -3.72 -15.46 -1.25
C PRO A 150 -3.06 -16.32 -2.34
N ARG A 151 -2.82 -15.74 -3.52
CA ARG A 151 -2.07 -16.41 -4.59
C ARG A 151 -0.61 -16.65 -4.16
N GLY A 152 -0.11 -17.86 -4.37
CA GLY A 152 1.30 -18.20 -4.16
C GLY A 152 1.52 -19.28 -3.12
N ILE A 153 2.71 -19.23 -2.49
CA ILE A 153 3.17 -20.23 -1.54
C ILE A 153 3.15 -19.69 -0.12
N PHE A 154 2.50 -20.43 0.77
CA PHE A 154 2.49 -20.17 2.21
C PHE A 154 3.32 -21.22 2.92
N PHE A 155 4.27 -20.75 3.71
CA PHE A 155 4.99 -21.59 4.63
C PHE A 155 4.29 -21.42 5.98
N GLY A 156 3.68 -22.49 6.47
CA GLY A 156 3.14 -22.50 7.83
C GLY A 156 4.27 -22.65 8.84
N SER A 157 3.94 -22.28 10.08
CA SER A 157 4.78 -22.44 11.26
C SER A 157 5.51 -23.79 11.31
N PRO A 158 6.84 -23.82 11.42
CA PRO A 158 7.60 -25.05 11.50
C PRO A 158 7.35 -25.73 12.84
N THR A 159 6.94 -26.99 12.80
CA THR A 159 6.85 -27.78 14.03
C THR A 159 8.21 -28.42 14.30
N VAL A 160 8.88 -27.97 15.36
CA VAL A 160 10.15 -28.56 15.79
C VAL A 160 9.88 -29.68 16.80
N ALA A 161 10.40 -30.86 16.51
CA ALA A 161 10.53 -31.95 17.47
C ALA A 161 12.02 -32.09 17.84
N THR A 162 12.41 -31.55 18.98
CA THR A 162 13.78 -31.64 19.51
C THR A 162 13.88 -32.70 20.60
N ALA A 163 14.97 -33.46 20.59
CA ALA A 163 15.27 -34.47 21.60
C ALA A 163 16.03 -33.91 22.82
N GLY A 164 16.00 -32.58 23.06
CA GLY A 164 16.76 -32.01 24.20
C GLY A 164 17.01 -30.50 24.23
N GLY A 165 16.26 -29.65 23.50
CA GLY A 165 16.39 -28.20 23.62
C GLY A 165 15.55 -27.41 22.63
N ASN A 166 15.27 -26.14 22.92
CA ASN A 166 14.46 -25.27 22.07
C ASN A 166 15.26 -24.83 20.84
N ILE A 167 14.92 -25.36 19.66
CA ILE A 167 15.02 -24.50 18.48
C ILE A 167 13.82 -23.58 18.58
N ASP A 168 14.08 -22.30 18.78
CA ASP A 168 13.06 -21.30 18.60
C ASP A 168 12.56 -21.42 17.16
N GLU A 169 11.25 -21.64 16.99
CA GLU A 169 10.55 -21.72 15.70
C GLU A 169 11.03 -20.63 14.71
N VAL A 170 11.39 -19.47 15.25
CA VAL A 170 11.99 -18.30 14.60
C VAL A 170 13.29 -18.60 13.84
N LYS A 171 14.20 -19.43 14.37
CA LYS A 171 15.46 -19.78 13.71
C LYS A 171 15.23 -20.78 12.56
N ALA A 172 14.29 -21.71 12.76
CA ALA A 172 13.87 -22.64 11.71
C ALA A 172 13.17 -21.92 10.55
N ASP A 173 12.42 -20.86 10.85
CA ASP A 173 11.81 -19.96 9.85
C ASP A 173 12.86 -19.17 9.07
N ALA A 174 13.88 -18.63 9.75
CA ALA A 174 14.93 -17.85 9.09
C ALA A 174 15.72 -18.66 8.03
N ALA A 175 15.97 -19.95 8.28
CA ALA A 175 16.60 -20.84 7.31
C ALA A 175 15.72 -21.05 6.07
N LEU A 176 14.41 -21.22 6.27
CA LEU A 176 13.43 -21.42 5.20
C LEU A 176 13.23 -20.17 4.35
N GLN A 177 13.26 -18.98 4.96
CA GLN A 177 13.14 -17.70 4.25
C GLN A 177 14.22 -17.50 3.20
N LYS A 178 15.44 -18.01 3.39
CA LYS A 178 16.54 -17.90 2.40
C LYS A 178 16.23 -18.63 1.09
N ILE A 179 15.41 -19.69 1.15
CA ILE A 179 15.14 -20.60 0.03
C ILE A 179 13.72 -20.43 -0.52
N LYS A 180 12.85 -19.72 0.22
CA LYS A 180 11.50 -19.33 -0.19
C LYS A 180 11.42 -18.81 -1.63
N GLY A 181 12.36 -17.95 -2.05
CA GLY A 181 12.36 -17.40 -3.40
C GLY A 181 12.53 -18.45 -4.50
N ARG A 182 13.35 -19.48 -4.26
CA ARG A 182 13.60 -20.57 -5.20
C ARG A 182 12.44 -21.55 -5.28
N ILE A 183 11.84 -21.87 -4.14
CA ILE A 183 10.63 -22.71 -4.08
C ILE A 183 9.47 -21.99 -4.81
N ASN A 184 9.37 -20.66 -4.66
CA ASN A 184 8.39 -19.85 -5.39
C ASN A 184 8.62 -19.89 -6.91
N ALA A 185 9.88 -19.84 -7.35
CA ALA A 185 10.20 -19.97 -8.78
C ALA A 185 9.74 -21.32 -9.37
N CYS A 186 9.97 -22.44 -8.66
CA CYS A 186 9.48 -23.76 -9.07
C CYS A 186 7.95 -23.79 -9.25
N TYR A 187 7.21 -23.17 -8.34
CA TYR A 187 5.74 -23.15 -8.38
C TYR A 187 5.19 -22.25 -9.48
N VAL A 188 5.72 -21.02 -9.62
CA VAL A 188 5.28 -20.07 -10.65
C VAL A 188 5.56 -20.62 -12.06
N GLN A 189 6.70 -21.30 -12.24
CA GLN A 189 7.01 -21.98 -13.51
C GLN A 189 5.96 -23.06 -13.85
N ARG A 190 5.44 -23.76 -12.84
CA ARG A 190 4.41 -24.80 -13.02
C ARG A 190 3.01 -24.24 -13.19
N LEU A 191 2.68 -23.11 -12.58
CA LEU A 191 1.40 -22.42 -12.78
C LEU A 191 1.17 -22.03 -14.26
N GLY A 192 2.24 -21.72 -14.99
CA GLY A 192 2.16 -21.46 -16.44
C GLY A 192 1.71 -22.66 -17.28
N ALA A 193 1.97 -23.89 -16.80
CA ALA A 193 1.54 -25.13 -17.47
C ALA A 193 0.22 -25.68 -16.90
N ARG A 194 -0.08 -25.44 -15.62
CA ARG A 194 -1.29 -25.87 -14.91
C ARG A 194 -1.83 -24.74 -14.04
N PRO A 195 -2.80 -23.94 -14.53
CA PRO A 195 -3.27 -22.74 -13.84
C PRO A 195 -4.13 -23.02 -12.58
N GLY A 196 -4.49 -24.29 -12.30
CA GLY A 196 -5.27 -24.69 -11.13
C GLY A 196 -4.51 -25.50 -10.08
N LEU A 197 -3.17 -25.41 -10.07
CA LEU A 197 -2.34 -26.25 -9.21
C LEU A 197 -2.45 -25.80 -7.73
N SER A 198 -3.27 -26.49 -6.94
CA SER A 198 -3.45 -26.25 -5.49
C SER A 198 -3.12 -27.50 -4.65
N GLY A 199 -2.54 -27.31 -3.47
CA GLY A 199 -2.28 -28.41 -2.54
C GLY A 199 -1.29 -28.05 -1.44
N LYS A 200 -0.91 -29.05 -0.66
CA LYS A 200 -0.09 -28.96 0.54
C LYS A 200 1.02 -30.00 0.51
N TYR A 201 2.25 -29.56 0.76
CA TYR A 201 3.41 -30.40 1.03
C TYR A 201 3.75 -30.37 2.52
N MET A 202 4.07 -31.54 3.06
CA MET A 202 4.69 -31.67 4.38
C MET A 202 6.13 -32.14 4.17
N VAL A 203 7.09 -31.29 4.53
CA VAL A 203 8.52 -31.60 4.39
C VAL A 203 9.11 -31.86 5.77
N TYR A 204 9.79 -32.98 5.93
CA TYR A 204 10.53 -33.32 7.13
C TYR A 204 12.03 -33.16 6.89
N VAL A 205 12.70 -32.50 7.83
CA VAL A 205 14.12 -32.19 7.77
C VAL A 205 14.77 -32.57 9.09
N ALA A 206 15.79 -33.41 9.06
CA ALA A 206 16.60 -33.74 10.23
C ALA A 206 17.86 -32.88 10.25
N VAL A 207 18.03 -32.08 11.30
CA VAL A 207 19.14 -31.13 11.46
C VAL A 207 20.07 -31.59 12.59
N GLY A 208 21.36 -31.62 12.31
CA GLY A 208 22.44 -31.97 13.21
C GLY A 208 22.99 -30.78 14.01
N PRO A 209 23.90 -31.03 14.97
CA PRO A 209 24.35 -30.03 15.94
C PRO A 209 25.05 -28.80 15.33
N GLN A 210 25.64 -28.96 14.15
CA GLN A 210 26.29 -27.87 13.40
C GLN A 210 25.37 -27.16 12.40
N GLY A 211 24.07 -27.49 12.38
CA GLY A 211 23.11 -26.95 11.40
C GLY A 211 23.14 -27.65 10.04
N GLU A 212 23.82 -28.80 9.95
CA GLU A 212 23.89 -29.67 8.77
C GLU A 212 22.68 -30.61 8.69
N LEU A 213 22.33 -31.01 7.47
CA LEU A 213 21.28 -32.01 7.23
C LEU A 213 21.82 -33.40 7.54
N LEU A 214 21.24 -34.09 8.52
CA LEU A 214 21.60 -35.47 8.88
C LEU A 214 21.08 -36.48 7.85
N GLU A 215 19.92 -36.18 7.27
CA GLU A 215 19.24 -36.99 6.27
C GLU A 215 18.74 -36.08 5.14
N PRO A 216 18.65 -36.61 3.89
CA PRO A 216 18.07 -35.85 2.80
C PRO A 216 16.60 -35.50 3.13
N PRO A 217 16.18 -34.24 2.92
CA PRO A 217 14.85 -33.78 3.29
C PRO A 217 13.77 -34.54 2.51
N GLU A 218 12.81 -35.11 3.23
CA GLU A 218 11.76 -35.97 2.66
C GLU A 218 10.41 -35.26 2.65
N ILE A 219 9.67 -35.42 1.55
CA ILE A 219 8.29 -34.93 1.42
C ILE A 219 7.37 -36.06 1.89
N GLN A 220 6.86 -35.97 3.12
CA GLN A 220 6.04 -36.98 3.79
C GLN A 220 4.58 -36.98 3.31
N ALA A 221 4.07 -35.83 2.86
CA ALA A 221 2.72 -35.73 2.29
C ALA A 221 2.75 -34.80 1.07
N ASP A 222 2.21 -35.27 -0.05
CA ASP A 222 2.01 -34.53 -1.30
C ASP A 222 0.54 -34.70 -1.71
N THR A 223 -0.21 -33.59 -1.74
CA THR A 223 -1.61 -33.57 -2.18
C THR A 223 -1.79 -33.01 -3.59
N MET A 224 -0.73 -32.51 -4.23
CA MET A 224 -0.77 -32.00 -5.60
C MET A 224 -0.50 -33.10 -6.63
N ASN A 225 0.20 -34.17 -6.23
CA ASN A 225 0.60 -35.30 -7.06
C ASN A 225 1.24 -34.87 -8.40
N ASP A 226 2.00 -33.76 -8.38
CA ASP A 226 2.70 -33.20 -9.53
C ASP A 226 4.18 -33.55 -9.44
N LEU A 227 4.62 -34.47 -10.29
CA LEU A 227 5.97 -35.03 -10.26
C LEU A 227 7.03 -33.96 -10.50
N ASP A 228 6.76 -33.03 -11.41
CA ASP A 228 7.72 -32.03 -11.84
C ASP A 228 7.93 -30.94 -10.79
N LEU A 229 6.86 -30.50 -10.12
CA LEU A 229 6.98 -29.58 -8.99
C LEU A 229 7.74 -30.25 -7.84
N ARG A 230 7.44 -31.53 -7.57
CA ARG A 230 8.13 -32.32 -6.54
C ARG A 230 9.62 -32.43 -6.81
N ASP A 231 10.02 -32.69 -8.06
CA ASP A 231 11.43 -32.83 -8.44
C ASP A 231 12.17 -31.49 -8.37
N CYS A 232 11.51 -30.39 -8.78
CA CYS A 232 12.07 -29.04 -8.63
C CYS A 232 12.30 -28.68 -7.15
N ILE A 233 11.33 -28.97 -6.27
CA ILE A 233 11.46 -28.70 -4.84
C ILE A 233 12.53 -29.59 -4.21
N LYS A 234 12.60 -30.88 -4.57
CA LYS A 234 13.66 -31.78 -4.10
C LYS A 234 15.07 -31.33 -4.49
N ALA A 235 15.23 -30.64 -5.61
CA ALA A 235 16.52 -30.07 -6.01
C ALA A 235 16.91 -28.85 -5.16
N VAL A 236 15.94 -28.16 -4.55
CA VAL A 236 16.14 -26.92 -3.80
C VAL A 236 16.32 -27.16 -2.30
N LEU A 237 15.64 -28.18 -1.75
CA LEU A 237 15.68 -28.51 -0.31
C LEU A 237 17.09 -28.81 0.27
N PRO A 238 18.05 -29.43 -0.45
CA PRO A 238 19.39 -29.72 0.08
C PRO A 238 20.23 -28.48 0.38
N GLU A 239 19.81 -27.30 -0.06
CA GLU A 239 20.51 -26.04 0.20
C GLU A 239 20.16 -25.43 1.56
N LEU A 240 19.24 -26.04 2.31
CA LEU A 240 18.86 -25.61 3.65
C LEU A 240 20.08 -25.63 4.57
N ARG A 241 20.48 -24.43 5.00
CA ARG A 241 21.53 -24.23 6.00
C ARG A 241 20.93 -23.63 7.26
N TYR A 242 21.05 -24.36 8.35
CA TYR A 242 20.59 -23.93 9.66
C TYR A 242 21.74 -23.32 10.45
N GLU A 243 21.38 -22.43 11.38
CA GLU A 243 22.34 -21.88 12.34
C GLU A 243 22.69 -22.95 13.38
N PRO A 244 23.95 -23.05 13.84
CA PRO A 244 24.38 -24.14 14.72
C PRO A 244 23.57 -24.19 16.02
N LEU A 245 23.18 -25.40 16.41
CA LEU A 245 22.22 -25.66 17.49
C LEU A 245 22.87 -25.80 18.87
N GLY A 246 24.18 -25.60 18.95
CA GLY A 246 24.96 -25.87 20.16
C GLY A 246 25.32 -27.35 20.31
N PRO A 247 26.13 -27.70 21.33
CA PRO A 247 26.69 -29.03 21.46
C PRO A 247 25.60 -30.08 21.78
N GLN A 248 25.53 -31.13 20.95
CA GLN A 248 24.75 -32.37 21.10
C GLN A 248 23.22 -32.31 20.84
N MET A 249 22.70 -31.27 20.21
CA MET A 249 21.27 -31.22 19.87
C MET A 249 21.01 -31.61 18.42
N THR A 250 20.18 -32.63 18.23
CA THR A 250 19.56 -32.96 16.94
C THR A 250 18.08 -32.59 16.98
N ALA A 251 17.54 -32.22 15.82
CA ALA A 251 16.15 -31.81 15.72
C ALA A 251 15.50 -32.25 14.42
N GLY A 252 14.27 -32.74 14.52
CA GLY A 252 13.40 -32.93 13.38
C GLY A 252 12.51 -31.71 13.21
N ILE A 253 12.57 -31.06 12.06
CA ILE A 253 11.71 -29.92 11.72
C ILE A 253 10.71 -30.36 10.67
N ARG A 254 9.42 -30.10 10.92
CA ARG A 254 8.35 -30.30 9.94
C ARG A 254 7.89 -28.96 9.39
N TYR A 255 7.98 -28.80 8.09
CA TYR A 255 7.47 -27.63 7.37
C TYR A 255 6.17 -27.98 6.67
N SER A 256 5.18 -27.10 6.82
CA SER A 256 3.96 -27.16 6.01
C SER A 256 4.05 -26.10 4.92
N ILE A 257 3.95 -26.53 3.67
CA ILE A 257 4.00 -25.65 2.51
C ILE A 257 2.66 -25.78 1.80
N LEU A 258 1.89 -24.70 1.77
CA LEU A 258 0.61 -24.63 1.08
C LEU A 258 0.79 -23.85 -0.22
N PHE A 259 0.25 -24.39 -1.31
CA PHE A 259 0.33 -23.84 -2.64
C PHE A 259 -1.09 -23.53 -3.10
N SER A 260 -1.35 -22.27 -3.45
CA SER A 260 -2.65 -21.83 -3.95
C SER A 260 -2.50 -21.09 -5.29
N PRO A 261 -3.22 -21.51 -6.34
CA PRO A 261 -3.21 -20.87 -7.66
C PRO A 261 -3.96 -19.52 -7.66
N GLY A 262 -4.72 -19.26 -6.58
CA GLY A 262 -5.57 -18.09 -6.38
C GLY A 262 -7.02 -18.36 -6.54
#